data_AF-A0A382T8S9-F1
#
_entry.id   AF-A0A382T8S9-F1
#
_cell.length_a   1.000
_cell.length_b   1.000
_cell.length_c   1.000
_cell.angle_alpha   90.00
_cell.angle_beta   90.00
_cell.angle_gamma   90.00
#
_symmetry.space_group_name_H-M   'P 1'
#
loop_
_entity.id
_entity.type
_entity.pdbx_description
1 polymer ?
#
loop_
_entity_poly.entity_id
_entity_poly.type
_entity_poly.pdbx_seq_one_letter_code
_entity_poly.pdbx_strand_id
1 'polypeptide(L)' 'IYNGIFSGLIILPSFILYITHFQIKPEEEAMARLFGKEFLQYSKSVRRWI' A
#
# COMPACT_ATOMS: atom_id res chain seq x y z
N ILE A 1 2.47 27.59 -18.27
CA ILE A 1 1.34 26.69 -18.63
C ILE A 1 1.59 25.21 -18.22
N TYR A 2 2.73 24.83 -17.61
CA TYR A 2 3.01 23.42 -17.23
C TYR A 2 2.89 23.06 -15.73
N ASN A 3 2.64 24.03 -14.85
CA ASN A 3 2.79 23.84 -13.40
C ASN A 3 1.84 22.77 -12.81
N GLY A 4 0.62 22.65 -13.34
CA GLY A 4 -0.37 21.68 -12.84
C GLY A 4 -0.04 20.21 -13.16
N ILE A 5 0.67 19.95 -14.25
CA ILE A 5 1.06 18.59 -14.65
C ILE A 5 2.18 18.09 -13.73
N PHE A 6 3.14 18.95 -13.42
CA PHE A 6 4.25 18.61 -12.53
C PHE A 6 3.77 18.32 -11.10
N SER A 7 2.82 19.11 -10.59
CA SER A 7 2.20 18.82 -9.30
C SER A 7 1.43 17.49 -9.31
N GLY A 8 0.70 17.18 -10.38
CA GLY A 8 -0.02 15.91 -10.50
C GLY A 8 0.91 14.69 -10.52
N LEU A 9 2.03 14.79 -11.23
CA LEU A 9 3.06 13.76 -11.30
C LEU A 9 3.73 13.46 -9.96
N ILE A 10 3.73 14.40 -9.02
CA ILE A 10 4.30 14.22 -7.68
C ILE A 10 3.22 13.79 -6.68
N ILE A 11 2.04 14.43 -6.73
CA ILE A 11 0.96 14.20 -5.78
C ILE A 11 0.40 12.78 -5.91
N LEU A 12 0.20 12.29 -7.14
CA LEU A 12 -0.35 10.94 -7.37
C LEU A 12 0.53 9.82 -6.77
N PRO A 13 1.83 9.70 -7.12
CA PRO A 13 2.66 8.66 -6.51
C PRO A 13 2.86 8.88 -5.02
N SER A 14 2.94 10.12 -4.55
CA SER A 14 3.02 10.41 -3.10
C SER A 14 1.78 9.93 -2.37
N PHE A 15 0.59 10.12 -2.94
CA PHE A 15 -0.67 9.65 -2.37
C PHE A 15 -0.74 8.11 -2.34
N ILE A 16 -0.35 7.45 -3.44
CA ILE A 16 -0.29 5.98 -3.52
C ILE A 16 0.67 5.45 -2.44
N LEU A 17 1.88 6.02 -2.33
CA LEU A 17 2.86 5.63 -1.32
C LEU A 17 2.34 5.88 0.09
N TYR A 18 1.67 7.01 0.33
CA TYR A 18 1.07 7.34 1.61
C TYR A 18 0.04 6.29 2.02
N ILE A 19 -0.95 6.00 1.17
CA ILE A 19 -1.98 4.98 1.46
C ILE A 19 -1.35 3.59 1.64
N THR A 20 -0.37 3.24 0.81
CA THR A 20 0.32 1.95 0.91
C THR A 20 1.04 1.80 2.24
N HIS A 21 1.69 2.86 2.70
CA HIS A 21 2.48 2.80 3.92
C HIS A 21 1.63 2.93 5.19
N PHE A 22 0.59 3.75 5.15
CA PHE A 22 -0.22 4.09 6.32
C PHE A 22 -1.54 3.31 6.44
N GLN A 23 -2.05 2.71 5.36
CA GLN A 23 -3.21 1.80 5.41
C GLN A 23 -2.80 0.36 5.18
N ILE A 24 -2.21 0.03 4.03
CA ILE A 24 -1.99 -1.37 3.62
C ILE A 24 -1.02 -2.09 4.57
N LYS A 25 0.15 -1.51 4.88
CA LYS A 25 1.11 -2.15 5.80
C LYS A 25 0.56 -2.40 7.22
N PRO A 26 -0.02 -1.39 7.91
CA PRO A 26 -0.58 -1.63 9.24
C PRO A 26 -1.78 -2.59 9.23
N GLU A 27 -2.61 -2.61 8.17
CA GLU A 27 -3.66 -3.62 8.01
C GLU A 27 -3.08 -5.03 7.85
N GLU A 28 -2.04 -5.20 7.04
CA GLU A 28 -1.34 -6.49 6.91
C GLU A 28 -0.67 -6.91 8.21
N GLU A 29 -0.08 -6.00 8.98
CA GLU A 29 0.46 -6.31 10.31
C GLU A 29 -0.63 -6.70 11.30
N ALA A 30 -1.78 -6.01 11.28
CA ALA A 30 -2.92 -6.35 12.12
C ALA A 30 -3.49 -7.73 11.74
N MET A 31 -3.64 -8.03 10.44
CA MET A 31 -4.07 -9.34 9.96
C MET A 31 -3.03 -10.43 10.29
N ALA A 32 -1.74 -10.15 10.17
CA ALA A 32 -0.68 -11.06 10.59
C ALA A 32 -0.71 -11.32 12.10
N ARG A 33 -1.11 -10.34 12.93
CA ARG A 33 -1.30 -10.54 14.37
C ARG A 33 -2.57 -11.34 14.69
N LEU A 34 -3.66 -11.11 13.97
CA LEU A 34 -4.95 -11.78 14.19
C LEU A 34 -4.97 -13.22 13.69
N PHE A 35 -4.42 -13.47 12.49
CA PHE A 35 -4.49 -14.76 11.79
C PHE A 35 -3.12 -15.48 11.71
N GLY A 36 -2.02 -14.81 12.05
CA GLY A 36 -0.71 -15.44 12.19
C GLY A 36 -0.18 -16.08 10.91
N LYS A 37 0.08 -17.39 10.99
CA LYS A 37 0.71 -18.17 9.93
C LYS A 37 -0.19 -18.36 8.70
N GLU A 38 -1.50 -18.44 8.88
CA GLU A 38 -2.46 -18.62 7.78
C GLU A 38 -2.44 -17.40 6.86
N PHE A 39 -2.44 -16.19 7.44
CA PHE A 39 -2.35 -14.95 6.68
C PHE A 39 -1.00 -14.80 5.98
N LEU A 40 0.12 -15.18 6.61
CA LEU A 40 1.43 -15.16 5.96
C LEU A 40 1.51 -16.09 4.73
N GLN A 41 0.84 -17.24 4.79
CA GLN A 41 0.81 -18.18 3.67
C GLN A 41 -0.12 -17.70 2.55
N TYR A 42 -1.26 -17.10 2.91
CA TYR A 42 -2.16 -16.44 1.97
C TYR A 42 -1.52 -15.21 1.31
N SER A 43 -0.87 -14.35 2.09
CA SER A 43 -0.17 -13.15 1.57
C SER A 43 0.94 -13.50 0.58
N LYS A 44 1.53 -14.71 0.66
CA LYS A 44 2.50 -15.19 -0.34
C LYS A 44 1.86 -15.64 -1.65
N SER A 45 0.60 -16.08 -1.64
CA SER A 45 -0.09 -16.52 -2.87
C SER A 45 -0.72 -15.36 -3.63
N VAL A 46 -0.97 -14.22 -2.96
CA VAL A 46 -1.57 -13.04 -3.56
C VAL A 46 -0.53 -11.91 -3.64
N ARG A 47 -0.15 -11.51 -4.85
CA ARG A 47 0.71 -10.32 -5.03
C ARG A 47 -0.07 -9.07 -4.61
N ARG A 48 0.64 -8.12 -3.98
CA ARG A 48 0.09 -6.78 -3.74
C ARG A 48 -0.28 -6.10 -5.07
N TRP A 49 -1.27 -5.23 -5.03
CA TRP A 49 -1.81 -4.53 -6.21
C TRP A 49 -0.84 -3.50 -6.83
N ILE A 50 0.18 -3.05 -6.09
CA ILE A 50 1.20 -2.08 -6.53
C ILE A 50 2.46 -2.80 -7.01
#